data_AF-A0A2V3TTS8-F1
#
_entry.id   AF-A0A2V3TTS8-F1
#
_cell.length_a   1.000
_cell.length_b   1.000
_cell.length_c   1.000
_cell.angle_alpha   90.00
_cell.angle_beta   90.00
_cell.angle_gamma   90.00
#
_symmetry.space_group_name_H-M   'P 1'
#
loop_
_entity.id
_entity.type
_entity.pdbx_description
1 polymer ?
#
loop_
_entity_poly.entity_id
_entity_poly.type
_entity_poly.pdbx_seq_one_letter_code
_entity_poly.pdbx_strand_id
1 'polypeptide(L)'
;MIHSGDDQAEPQAKIVLRPIIGLTGGLPKSALEPIVIEAIRKHRYLREVAEMRHAEASQHPAPEGAPNAAMLAYVRAMIDVHAQQTVLSTLLDVLGHVPEMPAD
;
A
#
# COMPACT_ATOMS: atom_id res chain seq x y z
N MET A 1 -16.20 -27.13 29.15
CA MET A 1 -17.11 -26.29 28.35
C MET A 1 -16.22 -25.55 27.37
N ILE A 2 -16.24 -25.97 26.12
CA ILE A 2 -15.41 -25.47 25.01
C ILE A 2 -16.17 -24.29 24.39
N HIS A 3 -15.55 -23.12 24.31
CA HIS A 3 -16.00 -22.04 23.43
C HIS A 3 -14.89 -21.79 22.42
N SER A 4 -14.97 -22.54 21.31
CA SER A 4 -14.30 -22.18 20.07
C SER A 4 -15.01 -20.94 19.54
N GLY A 5 -14.40 -19.78 19.71
CA GLY A 5 -14.74 -18.59 18.94
C GLY A 5 -13.98 -18.69 17.62
N ASP A 6 -14.66 -19.16 16.58
CA ASP A 6 -14.21 -18.94 15.21
C ASP A 6 -14.18 -17.42 14.98
N ASP A 7 -12.99 -16.83 15.09
CA ASP A 7 -12.71 -15.46 14.66
C ASP A 7 -12.74 -15.44 13.13
N GLN A 8 -13.93 -15.54 12.56
CA GLN A 8 -14.17 -15.32 11.14
C GLN A 8 -13.95 -13.83 10.89
N ALA A 9 -12.71 -13.45 10.62
CA ALA A 9 -12.39 -12.14 10.07
C ALA A 9 -13.23 -11.96 8.81
N GLU A 10 -14.23 -11.07 8.86
CA GLU A 10 -15.05 -10.76 7.69
C GLU A 10 -14.12 -10.39 6.53
N PRO A 11 -14.36 -10.91 5.30
CA PRO A 11 -13.55 -10.56 4.15
C PRO A 11 -13.59 -9.05 3.96
N GLN A 12 -12.50 -8.35 4.30
CA GLN A 12 -12.38 -6.93 4.02
C GLN A 12 -12.60 -6.74 2.52
N ALA A 13 -13.69 -6.06 2.17
CA ALA A 13 -14.02 -5.80 0.78
C ALA A 13 -12.84 -5.08 0.12
N LYS A 14 -12.17 -5.78 -0.80
CA LYS A 14 -11.01 -5.24 -1.51
C LYS A 14 -11.45 -4.03 -2.32
N ILE A 15 -10.88 -2.86 -2.03
CA ILE A 15 -11.07 -1.67 -2.84
C ILE A 15 -10.33 -1.86 -4.16
N VAL A 16 -11.05 -1.75 -5.27
CA VAL A 16 -10.50 -1.88 -6.62
C VAL A 16 -10.74 -0.61 -7.41
N LEU A 17 -9.71 -0.10 -8.07
CA LEU A 17 -9.77 1.14 -8.84
C LEU A 17 -10.21 0.86 -10.28
N ARG A 18 -11.52 0.98 -10.55
CA ARG A 18 -12.09 0.87 -11.91
C ARG A 18 -11.36 1.69 -12.99
N PRO A 19 -10.91 2.94 -12.73
CA PRO A 19 -10.14 3.70 -13.71
C PRO A 19 -8.84 3.00 -14.13
N ILE A 20 -8.13 2.36 -13.19
CA ILE A 20 -6.91 1.62 -13.49
C ILE A 20 -7.21 0.41 -14.36
N ILE A 21 -8.28 -0.35 -14.06
CA ILE A 21 -8.73 -1.46 -14.91
C ILE A 21 -9.00 -0.98 -16.34
N GLY A 22 -9.69 0.16 -16.50
CA GLY A 22 -9.99 0.71 -17.82
C GLY A 22 -8.73 1.11 -18.60
N LEU A 23 -7.70 1.63 -17.92
CA LEU A 23 -6.42 2.00 -18.53
C LEU A 23 -5.57 0.79 -18.92
N THR A 24 -5.58 -0.28 -18.13
CA THR A 24 -4.62 -1.38 -18.27
C THR A 24 -5.22 -2.66 -18.85
N GLY A 25 -6.55 -2.83 -18.85
CA GLY A 25 -7.20 -4.08 -19.23
C GLY A 25 -7.01 -4.52 -20.68
N GLY A 26 -6.64 -3.60 -21.58
CA GLY A 26 -6.32 -3.90 -22.98
C GLY A 26 -4.84 -4.09 -23.27
N LEU A 27 -3.96 -3.90 -22.29
CA LEU A 27 -2.52 -3.99 -22.50
C LEU A 27 -2.06 -5.45 -22.60
N PRO A 28 -1.11 -5.79 -23.49
CA PRO A 28 -0.45 -7.08 -23.44
C PRO A 28 0.32 -7.22 -22.13
N LYS A 29 0.38 -8.44 -21.57
CA LYS A 29 1.07 -8.70 -20.30
C LYS A 29 2.52 -8.23 -20.29
N SER A 30 3.24 -8.38 -21.40
CA SER A 30 4.62 -7.90 -21.56
C SER A 30 4.79 -6.39 -21.42
N ALA A 31 3.74 -5.60 -21.65
CA ALA A 31 3.74 -4.16 -21.41
C ALA A 31 3.22 -3.79 -20.02
N LEU A 32 2.29 -4.57 -19.46
CA LEU A 32 1.74 -4.34 -18.12
C LEU A 32 2.74 -4.70 -17.01
N GLU A 33 3.49 -5.79 -17.19
CA GLU A 33 4.40 -6.32 -16.18
C GLU A 33 5.47 -5.32 -15.70
N PRO A 34 6.18 -4.59 -16.58
CA PRO A 34 7.08 -3.52 -16.15
C PRO A 34 6.40 -2.43 -15.29
N ILE A 35 5.16 -2.07 -15.62
CA ILE A 35 4.37 -1.08 -14.84
C ILE A 35 4.07 -1.63 -13.44
N VAL A 36 3.76 -2.92 -13.33
CA VAL A 36 3.54 -3.56 -12.03
C VAL A 36 4.84 -3.61 -11.22
N ILE A 37 5.98 -3.96 -11.83
CA ILE A 37 7.29 -3.95 -11.17
C ILE A 37 7.61 -2.55 -10.61
N GLU A 38 7.40 -1.49 -11.40
CA GLU A 38 7.56 -0.11 -10.94
C GLU A 38 6.61 0.23 -9.79
N ALA A 39 5.35 -0.20 -9.86
CA ALA A 39 4.37 0.00 -8.80
C ALA A 39 4.77 -0.70 -7.49
N ILE A 40 5.37 -1.89 -7.57
CA ILE A 40 5.93 -2.63 -6.42
C ILE A 40 7.09 -1.84 -5.82
N ARG A 41 8.05 -1.40 -6.65
CA ARG A 41 9.20 -0.60 -6.19
C ARG A 41 8.74 0.68 -5.49
N LYS A 42 7.80 1.41 -6.10
CA LYS A 42 7.22 2.62 -5.52
C LYS A 42 6.53 2.32 -4.19
N HIS A 43 5.78 1.23 -4.09
CA HIS A 43 5.15 0.86 -2.82
C HIS A 43 6.20 0.58 -1.73
N ARG A 44 7.27 -0.17 -2.03
CA ARG A 44 8.36 -0.44 -1.06
C ARG A 44 9.03 0.85 -0.60
N TYR A 45 9.38 1.73 -1.53
CA TYR A 45 9.95 3.05 -1.23
C TYR A 45 9.03 3.88 -0.30
N LEU A 46 7.73 3.95 -0.60
CA LEU A 46 6.79 4.68 0.24
C LEU A 46 6.68 4.08 1.65
N ARG A 47 6.78 2.74 1.79
CA ARG A 47 6.84 2.09 3.11
C ARG A 47 8.08 2.48 3.89
N GLU A 48 9.25 2.54 3.25
CA GLU A 48 10.50 2.98 3.88
C GLU A 48 10.40 4.44 4.35
N VAL A 49 9.82 5.32 3.52
CA VAL A 49 9.56 6.71 3.90
C VAL A 49 8.62 6.79 5.11
N ALA A 50 7.53 6.02 5.12
CA ALA A 50 6.59 5.99 6.24
C ALA A 50 7.27 5.50 7.53
N GLU A 51 8.11 4.47 7.46
CA GLU A 51 8.87 3.96 8.61
C GLU A 51 9.83 5.02 9.18
N MET A 52 10.54 5.73 8.31
CA MET A 52 11.41 6.84 8.71
C MET A 52 10.61 7.94 9.44
N ARG A 53 9.44 8.33 8.91
CA ARG A 53 8.58 9.33 9.56
C ARG A 53 7.99 8.85 10.89
N HIS A 54 7.71 7.55 11.00
CA HIS A 54 7.25 6.94 12.23
C HIS A 54 8.33 7.02 13.33
N ALA A 55 9.57 6.71 12.97
CA ALA A 55 10.72 6.84 13.87
C ALA A 55 10.92 8.30 14.34
N GLU A 56 10.86 9.26 13.42
CA GLU A 56 10.96 10.71 13.72
C GLU A 56 9.85 11.17 14.69
N ALA A 57 8.60 10.75 14.43
CA ALA A 57 7.46 11.09 15.27
C ALA A 57 7.57 10.50 16.68
N SER A 58 8.15 9.30 16.80
CA SER A 58 8.38 8.62 18.08
C SER A 58 9.47 9.30 18.92
N GLN A 59 10.46 9.91 18.27
CA GLN A 59 11.55 10.65 18.95
C GLN A 59 11.13 12.06 19.40
N HIS A 60 10.10 12.63 18.80
CA HIS A 60 9.62 13.99 19.09
C HIS A 60 8.13 13.98 19.48
N PRO A 61 7.78 13.41 20.64
CA PRO A 61 6.41 13.44 21.13
C PRO A 61 6.01 14.89 21.43
N ALA A 62 4.89 15.34 20.87
CA ALA A 62 4.38 16.68 21.12
C ALA A 62 3.70 16.77 22.49
N PRO A 63 3.72 17.96 23.13
CA PRO A 63 2.88 18.22 24.29
C PRO A 63 1.38 18.09 23.94
N GLU A 64 0.56 17.70 24.93
CA GLU A 64 -0.88 17.47 24.75
C GLU A 64 -1.58 18.66 24.07
N GLY A 65 -2.42 18.36 23.07
CA GLY A 65 -3.30 19.32 22.42
C GLY A 65 -2.74 20.09 21.22
N ALA A 66 -1.46 19.90 20.84
CA ALA A 66 -0.87 20.53 19.68
C ALA A 66 -0.68 19.56 18.50
N PRO A 67 -0.92 19.98 17.23
CA PRO A 67 -0.61 19.17 16.07
C PRO A 67 0.90 18.94 15.96
N ASN A 68 1.34 17.69 16.13
CA ASN A 68 2.73 17.29 15.96
C ASN A 68 3.05 17.21 14.45
N ALA A 69 3.93 18.10 13.96
CA ALA A 69 4.36 18.10 12.57
C ALA A 69 4.94 16.75 12.11
N ALA A 70 5.68 16.05 12.98
CA ALA A 70 6.24 14.73 12.67
C ALA A 70 5.15 13.65 12.56
N MET A 71 4.16 13.67 13.46
CA MET A 71 2.99 12.79 13.36
C MET A 71 2.18 13.06 12.08
N LEU A 72 1.95 14.33 11.74
CA LEU A 72 1.26 14.68 10.49
C LEU A 72 2.04 14.24 9.25
N ALA A 73 3.37 14.33 9.28
CA ALA A 73 4.22 13.81 8.21
C ALA A 73 4.11 12.29 8.08
N TYR A 74 4.10 11.56 9.20
CA TYR A 74 3.85 10.12 9.23
C TYR A 74 2.47 9.75 8.65
N VAL A 75 1.41 10.43 9.09
CA VAL A 75 0.05 10.18 8.57
C VAL A 75 -0.03 10.41 7.06
N ARG A 76 0.59 11.47 6.55
CA ARG A 76 0.66 11.72 5.09
C ARG A 76 1.39 10.61 4.35
N ALA A 77 2.54 10.16 4.87
CA ALA A 77 3.27 9.04 4.28
C ALA A 77 2.44 7.75 4.29
N MET A 78 1.68 7.48 5.36
CA MET A 78 0.77 6.33 5.42
C MET A 78 -0.39 6.43 4.43
N ILE A 79 -0.95 7.61 4.21
CA ILE A 79 -1.95 7.84 3.16
C ILE A 79 -1.36 7.47 1.79
N ASP A 80 -0.13 7.90 1.49
CA ASP A 80 0.54 7.57 0.23
C ASP A 80 0.79 6.06 0.09
N VAL A 81 1.21 5.38 1.17
CA VAL A 81 1.37 3.92 1.20
C VAL A 81 0.06 3.21 0.86
N HIS A 82 -1.05 3.60 1.49
CA HIS A 82 -2.34 2.95 1.28
C HIS A 82 -2.96 3.27 -0.09
N ALA A 83 -2.80 4.50 -0.57
CA ALA A 83 -3.21 4.88 -1.92
C ALA A 83 -2.45 4.04 -2.96
N GLN A 84 -1.12 3.96 -2.83
CA GLN A 84 -0.29 3.15 -3.73
C GLN A 84 -0.57 1.64 -3.59
N GLN A 85 -0.86 1.13 -2.39
CA GLN A 85 -1.23 -0.28 -2.19
C GLN A 85 -2.53 -0.64 -2.91
N THR A 86 -3.49 0.28 -2.93
CA THR A 86 -4.75 0.10 -3.64
C THR A 86 -4.53 0.07 -5.16
N VAL A 87 -3.66 0.94 -5.67
CA VAL A 87 -3.21 0.92 -7.09
C VAL A 87 -2.52 -0.40 -7.40
N LEU A 88 -1.51 -0.79 -6.62
CA LEU A 88 -0.74 -2.02 -6.82
C LEU A 88 -1.63 -3.26 -6.78
N SER A 89 -2.53 -3.34 -5.79
CA SER A 89 -3.46 -4.47 -5.67
C SER A 89 -4.40 -4.58 -6.86
N THR A 90 -4.85 -3.45 -7.42
CA THR A 90 -5.67 -3.43 -8.64
C THR A 90 -4.85 -3.86 -9.87
N LEU A 91 -3.61 -3.39 -9.98
CA LEU A 91 -2.71 -3.77 -11.09
C LEU A 91 -2.39 -5.27 -11.07
N LEU A 92 -2.15 -5.84 -9.89
CA LEU A 92 -1.92 -7.28 -9.71
C LEU A 92 -3.15 -8.11 -10.11
N ASP A 93 -4.36 -7.63 -9.83
CA ASP A 93 -5.59 -8.30 -10.28
C ASP A 93 -5.70 -8.31 -11.81
N VAL A 94 -5.32 -7.21 -12.48
CA VAL A 94 -5.34 -7.13 -13.95
C VAL A 94 -4.23 -7.99 -14.56
N LEU A 95 -3.03 -8.00 -13.97
CA LEU A 95 -1.91 -8.82 -14.45
C LEU A 95 -2.15 -10.33 -14.24
N GLY A 96 -2.86 -10.66 -13.16
CA GLY A 96 -3.26 -12.02 -12.78
C GLY A 96 -2.17 -12.84 -12.09
N HIS A 97 -1.02 -12.24 -11.79
CA HIS A 97 0.07 -12.84 -11.00
C HIS A 97 0.97 -11.76 -10.39
N VAL A 98 1.79 -12.13 -9.41
CA VAL A 98 2.88 -11.28 -8.90
C VAL A 98 4.10 -11.53 -9.78
N PRO A 99 4.67 -10.50 -10.42
CA PRO A 99 5.83 -10.69 -11.29
C PRO A 99 7.10 -10.99 -10.48
N GLU A 100 8.06 -11.66 -11.11
CA GLU A 100 9.39 -11.81 -10.52
C GLU A 100 10.08 -10.45 -10.46
N MET A 101 10.59 -10.09 -9.29
CA MET A 101 11.29 -8.82 -9.11
C MET A 101 12.74 -8.98 -9.56
N PRO A 102 13.27 -8.08 -10.40
CA PRO A 102 14.69 -8.05 -10.73
C PRO A 102 15.53 -7.96 -9.45
N ALA A 103 16.67 -8.64 -9.42
CA ALA A 103 17.66 -8.43 -8.37
C ALA A 103 18.07 -6.96 -8.35
N ASP A 104 18.13 -6.37 -7.16
CA ASP A 104 18.59 -5.01 -6.93
C ASP A 104 20.09 -4.86 -7.18
#